data_AF-A0A1H0HC03-F1
#
_entry.id   AF-A0A1H0HC03-F1
#
_cell.length_a   1.000
_cell.length_b   1.000
_cell.length_c   1.000
_cell.angle_alpha   90.00
_cell.angle_beta   90.00
_cell.angle_gamma   90.00
#
_symmetry.space_group_name_H-M   'P 1'
#
loop_
_entity.id
_entity.type
_entity.pdbx_description
1 polymer ?
#
loop_
_entity_poly.entity_id
_entity_poly.type
_entity_poly.pdbx_seq_one_letter_code
_entity_poly.pdbx_strand_id
1 'polypeptide(L)' 'MNVKKLLSFVVIAFVLFYVISQPERSADIVRTTGTALADAAGQLSTFVGSLF' A
#
# COMPACT_ATOMS: atom_id res chain seq x y z
N MET A 1 -26.59 18.18 -2.23
CA MET A 1 -25.41 17.30 -2.03
C MET A 1 -25.89 15.87 -1.94
N ASN A 2 -25.38 14.97 -2.78
CA ASN A 2 -25.81 13.56 -2.75
C ASN A 2 -25.17 12.86 -1.55
N VAL A 3 -25.97 12.22 -0.71
CA VAL A 3 -25.52 11.51 0.51
C VAL A 3 -24.37 10.54 0.20
N LYS A 4 -24.42 9.84 -0.93
CA LYS A 4 -23.34 8.97 -1.42
C LYS A 4 -21.99 9.69 -1.53
N LYS A 5 -21.98 10.91 -2.08
CA LYS A 5 -20.74 11.70 -2.26
C LYS A 5 -20.20 12.20 -0.93
N LEU A 6 -21.09 12.59 0.00
CA LEU A 6 -20.69 12.98 1.36
C LEU A 6 -20.10 11.79 2.11
N LEU A 7 -20.73 10.62 2.04
CA LEU A 7 -20.25 9.40 2.69
C LEU A 7 -18.89 8.97 2.14
N SER A 8 -18.71 8.98 0.81
CA SER A 8 -17.41 8.72 0.18
C SER A 8 -16.34 9.71 0.65
N PHE A 9 -16.69 10.99 0.77
CA PHE A 9 -15.75 12.00 1.25
C PHE A 9 -15.35 11.78 2.71
N VAL A 10 -16.29 11.41 3.58
CA VAL A 10 -16.03 11.08 4.99
C VAL A 10 -15.12 9.86 5.11
N VAL A 11 -15.36 8.81 4.32
CA VAL A 11 -14.50 7.62 4.30
C VAL A 11 -13.07 7.97 3.88
N ILE A 12 -12.92 8.76 2.80
CA ILE A 12 -11.60 9.20 2.32
C ILE A 12 -10.89 10.03 3.40
N ALA A 13 -11.60 10.99 4.01
CA ALA A 13 -11.04 11.82 5.08
C ALA A 13 -10.61 10.99 6.29
N PHE A 14 -11.40 9.99 6.67
CA PHE A 14 -11.07 9.07 7.76
C PHE A 14 -9.82 8.26 7.46
N VAL A 15 -9.68 7.73 6.23
CA VAL A 15 -8.48 7.00 5.82
C VAL A 15 -7.23 7.89 5.90
N LEU A 16 -7.31 9.11 5.37
CA LEU A 16 -6.20 10.07 5.43
C LEU A 16 -5.84 10.41 6.89
N PHE A 17 -6.85 10.69 7.73
CA PHE A 17 -6.63 10.95 9.15
C PHE A 17 -5.97 9.76 9.87
N TYR A 18 -6.43 8.55 9.59
CA TYR A 18 -5.89 7.33 10.19
C TYR A 18 -4.41 7.12 9.81
N VAL A 19 -4.06 7.31 8.53
CA VAL A 19 -2.69 7.21 8.03
C VAL A 19 -1.79 8.25 8.70
N ILE A 20 -2.25 9.49 8.82
CA ILE A 20 -1.47 10.59 9.45
C ILE A 20 -1.35 10.40 10.96
N SER A 21 -2.39 9.89 11.63
CA SER A 21 -2.42 9.71 13.09
C SER A 21 -1.63 8.49 13.57
N GLN A 22 -1.41 7.51 12.70
CA GLN A 22 -0.64 6.30 13.00
C GLN A 22 0.46 6.08 11.95
N PRO A 23 1.45 6.98 11.90
CA PRO A 23 2.49 6.94 10.87
C PRO A 23 3.37 5.69 10.99
N GLU A 24 3.64 5.17 12.20
CA GLU A 24 4.48 3.98 12.35
C GLU A 24 3.82 2.72 11.76
N ARG A 25 2.55 2.48 12.08
CA ARG A 25 1.80 1.34 11.52
C ARG A 25 1.64 1.45 10.01
N SER A 26 1.42 2.65 9.49
CA SER A 26 1.32 2.90 8.06
C SER A 26 2.67 2.68 7.36
N ALA A 27 3.77 3.10 7.99
CA ALA A 27 5.13 2.85 7.51
C ALA A 27 5.46 1.35 7.50
N ASP A 28 5.06 0.60 8.53
CA ASP A 28 5.26 -0.85 8.59
C ASP A 28 4.51 -1.59 7.47
N ILE A 29 3.28 -1.18 7.15
CA ILE A 29 2.49 -1.75 6.04
C ILE A 29 3.17 -1.46 4.68
N VAL A 30 3.60 -0.22 4.44
CA VAL A 30 4.30 0.15 3.20
C VAL A 30 5.64 -0.58 3.10
N ARG A 31 6.37 -0.69 4.21
CA ARG A 31 7.65 -1.38 4.27
C ARG A 31 7.50 -2.87 4.00
N THR A 32 6.59 -3.56 4.67
CA THR A 32 6.33 -4.99 4.45
C THR A 32 5.83 -5.27 3.04
N THR A 33 4.93 -4.43 2.50
CA THR A 33 4.48 -4.54 1.11
C THR A 33 5.64 -4.32 0.14
N GLY A 34 6.47 -3.29 0.37
CA GLY A 34 7.65 -3.00 -0.44
C GLY A 34 8.68 -4.14 -0.42
N THR A 35 8.90 -4.76 0.74
CA THR A 35 9.77 -5.95 0.86
C THR A 35 9.21 -7.13 0.07
N ALA A 36 7.91 -7.42 0.18
CA ALA A 36 7.30 -8.51 -0.59
C ALA A 36 7.38 -8.28 -2.11
N LEU A 37 7.21 -7.03 -2.56
CA LEU A 37 7.38 -6.66 -3.97
C LEU A 37 8.83 -6.80 -4.43
N ALA A 38 9.79 -6.40 -3.60
CA ALA A 38 11.21 -6.55 -3.88
C ALA A 38 11.63 -8.02 -3.97
N ASP A 39 11.11 -8.87 -3.07
CA ASP A 39 11.36 -10.30 -3.09
C ASP A 39 10.79 -10.95 -4.35
N ALA A 40 9.57 -10.57 -4.76
CA ALA A 40 8.97 -11.04 -6.00
C ALA A 40 9.77 -10.61 -7.24
N ALA A 41 10.30 -9.37 -7.23
CA ALA A 41 11.18 -8.90 -8.30
C ALA A 41 12.50 -9.69 -8.36
N GLY A 42 13.09 -10.03 -7.21
CA GLY A 42 14.29 -10.88 -7.12
C GLY A 42 14.05 -12.30 -7.64
N GLN A 43 12.88 -12.87 -7.37
CA GLN A 43 12.49 -14.17 -7.92
C GLN A 43 12.31 -14.12 -9.45
N LEU A 44 11.68 -13.06 -9.96
CA LEU A 44 11.53 -12.84 -11.39
C LEU A 44 12.89 -12.68 -12.08
N SER A 45 13.81 -11.89 -11.52
CA SER A 45 15.15 -11.74 -12.09
C SER A 45 15.94 -13.05 -12.06
N THR A 46 15.80 -13.84 -10.99
CA THR A 46 16.44 -15.16 -10.87
C THR A 46 15.92 -16.13 -11.92
N PHE A 47 14.60 -16.16 -12.15
CA PHE A 47 13.98 -16.97 -13.19
C PHE A 47 14.49 -16.58 -14.58
N VAL A 48 14.48 -15.29 -14.92
CA VAL A 48 14.99 -14.80 -16.21
C VAL A 48 16.47 -15.13 -16.38
N GLY A 49 17.29 -14.94 -15.33
CA GLY A 49 18.71 -15.28 -15.35
C GLY A 49 18.99 -16.78 -15.48
N SER A 50 18.07 -17.67 -15.09
CA SER A 50 18.22 -19.12 -15.25
C SER A 50 17.93 -19.63 -16.68
N LEU A 51 17.35 -18.78 -17.53
CA LEU A 51 16.97 -19.13 -18.91
C LEU A 51 18.05 -18.80 -19.95
N PHE A 52 19.13 -18.11 -19.56
CA PHE A 52 20.25 -17.71 -20.42
C PHE A 52 21.57 -18.15 -19.81
#